data_AF-A0A679FY01-F1
#
_entry.id   AF-A0A679FY01-F1
#
_cell.length_a   1.000
_cell.length_b   1.000
_cell.length_c   1.000
_cell.angle_alpha   90.00
_cell.angle_beta   90.00
_cell.angle_gamma   90.00
#
_symmetry.space_group_name_H-M   'P 1'
#
loop_
_entity.id
_entity.type
_entity.pdbx_description
1 polymer ?
#
loop_
_entity_poly.entity_id
_entity_poly.type
_entity_poly.pdbx_seq_one_letter_code
_entity_poly.pdbx_strand_id
1 'polypeptide(L)'
;MDKELVLTKEEQKALRLEVSRLLDFCHEQKCPYRSGFCASTRVCPSCPVGKAIQALGKKLWMATSSPSKGKPWTEEDEAFLIQHFLQLSVEEIAKKRGHSLYRVLYRVRVLQAKGVLGKKRNAGKKKGEKAV
;
A
#
# COMPACT_ATOMS: atom_id res chain seq x y z
N MET A 1 -6.88 24.93 -9.44
CA MET A 1 -6.85 23.97 -10.56
C MET A 1 -5.48 23.33 -10.57
N ASP A 2 -5.27 22.38 -9.69
CA ASP A 2 -4.04 21.60 -9.62
C ASP A 2 -4.00 20.69 -10.83
N LYS A 3 -3.14 21.06 -11.78
CA LYS A 3 -2.89 20.33 -13.02
C LYS A 3 -2.43 18.93 -12.63
N GLU A 4 -3.30 17.94 -12.76
CA GLU A 4 -2.97 16.52 -12.60
C GLU A 4 -1.92 16.19 -13.67
N LEU A 5 -0.65 16.31 -13.32
CA LEU A 5 0.49 16.03 -14.18
C LEU A 5 0.58 14.52 -14.36
N VAL A 6 -0.23 14.01 -15.27
CA VAL A 6 -0.08 12.65 -15.80
C VAL A 6 1.23 12.63 -16.57
N LEU A 7 2.29 12.15 -15.91
CA LEU A 7 3.62 12.04 -16.50
C LEU A 7 3.59 11.03 -17.64
N THR A 8 3.98 11.47 -18.84
CA THR A 8 4.08 10.62 -20.02
C THR A 8 5.15 9.54 -19.84
N LYS A 9 5.08 8.46 -20.63
CA LYS A 9 6.07 7.37 -20.57
C LYS A 9 7.50 7.88 -20.82
N GLU A 10 7.66 8.88 -21.69
CA GLU A 10 8.95 9.48 -22.02
C GLU A 10 9.51 10.30 -20.86
N GLU A 11 8.69 11.10 -20.20
CA GLU A 11 9.09 11.85 -19.00
C GLU A 11 9.43 10.91 -17.84
N GLN A 12 8.68 9.81 -17.66
CA GLN A 12 9.03 8.79 -16.68
C GLN A 12 10.37 8.12 -16.99
N LYS A 13 10.68 7.88 -18.27
CA LYS A 13 11.98 7.34 -18.70
C LYS A 13 13.10 8.34 -18.41
N ALA A 14 12.90 9.62 -18.71
CA ALA A 14 13.85 10.68 -18.41
C ALA A 14 14.14 10.78 -16.90
N LEU A 15 13.11 10.73 -16.05
CA LEU A 15 13.28 10.70 -14.59
C LEU A 15 14.08 9.47 -14.11
N ARG A 16 13.85 8.30 -14.68
CA ARG A 16 14.60 7.08 -14.34
C ARG A 16 16.08 7.19 -14.73
N LEU A 17 16.37 7.77 -15.91
CA LEU A 17 17.74 8.01 -16.36
C LEU A 17 18.45 9.02 -15.45
N GLU A 18 17.77 10.09 -15.05
CA GLU A 18 18.33 11.09 -14.15
C GLU A 18 18.63 10.51 -12.75
N VAL A 19 17.72 9.69 -12.23
CA VAL A 19 17.97 8.94 -10.99
C VAL A 19 19.20 8.02 -11.13
N SER A 20 19.37 7.34 -12.27
CA SER A 20 20.56 6.51 -12.52
C SER A 20 21.84 7.33 -12.46
N ARG A 21 21.89 8.46 -13.17
CA ARG A 21 23.08 9.35 -13.17
C ARG A 21 23.46 9.82 -11.77
N LEU A 22 22.48 10.22 -10.97
CA LEU A 22 22.73 10.66 -9.60
C LEU A 22 23.21 9.51 -8.70
N LEU A 23 22.76 8.28 -8.95
CA LEU A 23 23.24 7.09 -8.24
C LEU A 23 24.68 6.74 -8.62
N ASP A 24 25.05 6.91 -9.88
CA ASP A 24 26.42 6.72 -10.39
C ASP A 24 27.36 7.79 -9.77
N PHE A 25 26.95 9.06 -9.77
CA PHE A 25 27.69 10.13 -9.10
C PHE A 25 27.85 9.89 -7.58
N CYS A 26 26.79 9.42 -6.92
CA CYS A 26 26.83 9.08 -5.50
C CYS A 26 27.79 7.90 -5.20
N HIS A 27 27.93 6.98 -6.14
CA HIS A 27 28.87 5.86 -6.05
C HIS A 27 30.33 6.34 -6.17
N GLU A 28 30.62 7.20 -7.13
CA GLU A 28 31.96 7.78 -7.32
C GLU A 28 32.42 8.60 -6.11
N GLN A 29 31.50 9.32 -5.47
CA GLN A 29 31.77 10.11 -4.27
C GLN A 29 31.95 9.27 -2.99
N LYS A 30 31.93 7.93 -3.08
CA LYS A 30 32.09 6.98 -1.97
C LYS A 30 31.26 7.36 -0.73
N CYS A 31 29.99 7.68 -0.95
CA CYS A 31 29.12 8.13 0.13
C CYS A 31 29.04 7.08 1.27
N PRO A 32 29.40 7.43 2.53
CA PRO A 32 29.47 6.48 3.64
C PRO A 32 28.10 5.94 4.05
N TYR A 33 27.02 6.57 3.58
CA TYR A 33 25.64 6.22 3.88
C TYR A 33 24.97 5.39 2.77
N ARG A 34 25.67 5.07 1.67
CA ARG A 34 25.12 4.29 0.56
C ARG A 34 25.10 2.81 0.94
N SER A 35 23.91 2.26 1.22
CA SER A 35 23.74 0.81 1.37
C SER A 35 23.66 0.13 0.00
N GLY A 36 24.37 -1.00 -0.17
CA GLY A 36 24.34 -1.80 -1.41
C GLY A 36 22.97 -2.36 -1.80
N PHE A 37 22.00 -2.36 -0.87
CA PHE A 37 20.63 -2.78 -1.10
C PHE A 37 19.69 -1.57 -1.29
N CYS A 38 18.89 -1.58 -2.36
CA CYS A 38 17.86 -0.57 -2.65
C CYS A 38 18.36 0.89 -2.68
N ALA A 39 19.42 1.15 -3.44
CA ALA A 39 20.11 2.45 -3.49
C ALA A 39 19.21 3.65 -3.88
N SER A 40 18.11 3.43 -4.61
CA SER A 40 17.14 4.49 -4.98
C SER A 40 16.07 4.75 -3.91
N THR A 41 15.78 3.79 -3.03
CA THR A 41 14.69 3.86 -2.04
C THR A 41 15.19 4.19 -0.64
N ARG A 42 16.45 3.86 -0.34
CA ARG A 42 17.13 4.19 0.92
C ARG A 42 18.35 5.06 0.68
N VAL A 43 18.17 6.10 -0.13
CA VAL A 43 19.24 7.09 -0.35
C VAL A 43 19.45 7.87 0.94
N CYS A 44 20.71 8.22 1.23
CA CYS A 44 21.07 9.02 2.40
C CYS A 44 20.19 10.28 2.52
N PRO A 45 19.45 10.46 3.64
CA PRO A 45 18.60 11.64 3.84
C PRO A 45 19.42 12.93 4.04
N SER A 46 20.70 12.79 4.37
CA SER A 46 21.55 13.91 4.77
C SER A 46 22.32 14.54 3.59
N CYS A 47 22.53 13.83 2.47
CA CYS A 47 23.30 14.37 1.34
C CYS A 47 22.40 15.04 0.27
N PRO A 48 22.88 16.11 -0.39
CA PRO A 48 22.09 16.84 -1.40
C PRO A 48 21.71 15.97 -2.60
N VAL A 49 22.64 15.11 -3.05
CA VAL A 49 22.40 14.12 -4.12
C VAL A 49 21.30 13.14 -3.71
N GLY A 50 21.28 12.72 -2.44
CA GLY A 50 20.27 11.81 -1.92
C GLY A 50 18.89 12.43 -1.84
N LYS A 51 18.80 13.68 -1.41
CA LYS A 51 17.56 14.47 -1.44
C LYS A 51 17.01 14.61 -2.86
N ALA A 52 17.89 14.86 -3.85
CA ALA A 52 17.50 14.94 -5.25
C ALA A 52 16.96 13.61 -5.78
N ILE A 53 17.65 12.49 -5.52
CA ILE A 53 17.19 11.15 -5.91
C ILE A 53 15.83 10.83 -5.28
N GLN A 54 15.67 11.11 -3.97
CA GLN A 54 14.40 10.89 -3.27
C GLN A 54 13.26 11.72 -3.87
N ALA A 55 13.51 12.98 -4.21
CA ALA A 55 12.50 13.84 -4.83
C ALA A 55 12.07 13.34 -6.21
N LEU A 56 13.03 12.94 -7.06
CA LEU A 56 12.74 12.36 -8.38
C LEU A 56 12.03 11.01 -8.26
N GLY A 57 12.46 10.16 -7.32
CA GLY A 57 11.81 8.89 -7.00
C GLY A 57 10.37 9.07 -6.52
N LYS A 58 10.10 10.08 -5.67
CA LYS A 58 8.75 10.42 -5.22
C LYS A 58 7.87 10.88 -6.38
N LYS A 59 8.38 11.74 -7.26
CA LYS A 59 7.66 12.16 -8.48
C LYS A 59 7.29 10.96 -9.36
N LEU A 60 8.24 10.05 -9.58
CA LEU A 60 8.01 8.83 -10.36
C LEU A 60 7.00 7.90 -9.67
N TRP A 61 7.09 7.74 -8.34
CA TRP A 61 6.15 6.93 -7.57
C TRP A 61 4.76 7.53 -7.61
N MET A 62 4.58 8.84 -7.45
CA MET A 62 3.27 9.49 -7.54
C MET A 62 2.64 9.39 -8.93
N ALA A 63 3.44 9.45 -9.99
CA ALA A 63 2.96 9.32 -11.37
C ALA A 63 2.56 7.88 -11.75
N THR A 64 3.24 6.89 -11.18
CA THR A 64 3.00 5.46 -11.49
C THR A 64 2.06 4.79 -10.49
N SER A 65 2.00 5.28 -9.26
CA SER A 65 1.08 4.82 -8.23
C SER A 65 -0.27 5.44 -8.51
N SER A 66 -1.14 4.68 -9.17
CA SER A 66 -2.56 4.97 -9.09
C SER A 66 -2.92 5.00 -7.59
N PRO A 67 -3.52 6.09 -7.06
CA PRO A 67 -4.00 6.09 -5.68
C PRO A 67 -4.86 4.83 -5.57
N SER A 68 -4.47 3.91 -4.68
CA SER A 68 -5.03 2.57 -4.64
C SER A 68 -6.54 2.67 -4.76
N LYS A 69 -7.10 2.30 -5.93
CA LYS A 69 -8.52 2.50 -6.29
C LYS A 69 -9.46 1.59 -5.49
N GLY A 70 -9.10 1.26 -4.26
CA GLY A 70 -9.97 0.53 -3.36
C GLY A 70 -11.13 1.43 -2.95
N LYS A 71 -12.36 1.02 -3.27
CA LYS A 71 -13.63 1.61 -2.79
C LYS A 71 -13.50 2.09 -1.33
N PRO A 72 -13.66 3.38 -1.00
CA PRO A 72 -13.55 3.84 0.39
C PRO A 72 -14.50 3.06 1.32
N TRP A 73 -14.12 2.94 2.60
CA TRP A 73 -15.03 2.36 3.61
C TRP A 73 -16.14 3.36 3.89
N THR A 74 -17.39 2.96 3.70
CA THR A 74 -18.55 3.74 4.14
C THR A 74 -18.99 3.32 5.54
N GLU A 75 -19.78 4.16 6.21
CA GLU A 75 -20.39 3.80 7.51
C GLU A 75 -21.24 2.53 7.40
N GLU A 76 -21.91 2.32 6.26
CA GLU A 76 -22.68 1.12 5.98
C GLU A 76 -21.79 -0.13 5.86
N ASP A 77 -20.59 0.01 5.26
CA ASP A 77 -19.62 -1.10 5.19
C ASP A 77 -19.17 -1.50 6.60
N GLU A 78 -18.97 -0.53 7.48
CA GLU A 78 -18.58 -0.76 8.87
C GLU A 78 -19.71 -1.36 9.71
N ALA A 79 -20.93 -0.83 9.59
CA ALA A 79 -22.11 -1.39 10.25
C ALA A 79 -22.34 -2.85 9.84
N PHE A 80 -22.23 -3.14 8.54
CA PHE A 80 -22.34 -4.50 8.02
C PHE A 80 -21.25 -5.42 8.58
N LEU A 81 -20.00 -4.93 8.64
CA LEU A 81 -18.90 -5.67 9.22
C LEU A 81 -19.19 -5.99 10.69
N ILE A 82 -19.59 -5.01 11.50
CA ILE A 82 -19.86 -5.19 12.94
C ILE A 82 -21.01 -6.18 13.18
N GLN A 83 -22.12 -6.02 12.46
CA GLN A 83 -23.31 -6.86 12.62
C GLN A 83 -23.06 -8.32 12.23
N HIS A 84 -22.31 -8.55 11.14
CA HIS A 84 -22.16 -9.88 10.57
C HIS A 84 -20.81 -10.56 10.89
N PHE A 85 -19.86 -9.89 11.57
CA PHE A 85 -18.52 -10.44 11.83
C PHE A 85 -18.53 -11.80 12.53
N LEU A 86 -19.47 -12.01 13.46
CA LEU A 86 -19.60 -13.27 14.20
C LEU A 86 -20.21 -14.38 13.34
N GLN A 87 -21.11 -14.03 12.42
CA GLN A 87 -21.87 -14.99 11.61
C GLN A 87 -21.13 -15.37 10.32
N LEU A 88 -20.57 -14.38 9.62
CA LEU A 88 -19.91 -14.55 8.33
C LEU A 88 -18.39 -14.61 8.48
N SER A 89 -17.73 -15.32 7.58
CA SER A 89 -16.29 -15.26 7.42
C SER A 89 -15.85 -13.92 6.83
N VAL A 90 -14.60 -13.54 7.09
CA VAL A 90 -14.01 -12.30 6.53
C VAL A 90 -14.00 -12.35 5.00
N GLU A 91 -13.87 -13.55 4.42
CA GLU A 91 -13.92 -13.81 2.97
C GLU A 91 -15.31 -13.49 2.39
N GLU A 92 -16.38 -13.94 3.05
CA GLU A 92 -17.75 -13.65 2.61
C GLU A 92 -18.09 -12.17 2.74
N ILE A 93 -17.64 -11.51 3.82
CA ILE A 93 -17.84 -10.07 4.02
C ILE A 93 -17.10 -9.28 2.94
N ALA A 94 -15.86 -9.66 2.63
CA ALA A 94 -15.07 -9.05 1.56
C ALA A 94 -15.78 -9.16 0.21
N LYS A 95 -16.30 -10.35 -0.12
CA LYS A 95 -17.04 -10.59 -1.37
C LYS A 95 -18.34 -9.77 -1.43
N LYS A 96 -19.12 -9.73 -0.35
CA LYS A 96 -20.39 -8.98 -0.30
C LYS A 96 -20.22 -7.47 -0.39
N ARG A 97 -19.16 -6.90 0.19
CA ARG A 97 -18.93 -5.44 0.21
C ARG A 97 -18.00 -4.94 -0.90
N GLY A 98 -17.43 -5.85 -1.70
CA GLY A 98 -16.53 -5.51 -2.80
C GLY A 98 -15.17 -5.00 -2.31
N HIS A 99 -14.69 -5.52 -1.19
CA HIS A 99 -13.36 -5.21 -0.64
C HIS A 99 -12.42 -6.39 -0.81
N SER A 100 -11.11 -6.12 -0.88
CA SER A 100 -10.13 -7.20 -0.81
C SER A 100 -10.07 -7.77 0.60
N LEU A 101 -9.77 -9.08 0.70
CA LEU A 101 -9.65 -9.78 1.98
C LEU A 101 -8.72 -9.05 2.96
N TYR A 102 -7.56 -8.61 2.47
CA TYR A 102 -6.57 -7.87 3.24
C TYR A 102 -7.16 -6.59 3.86
N ARG A 103 -7.99 -5.86 3.11
CA ARG A 103 -8.57 -4.60 3.57
C ARG A 103 -9.61 -4.81 4.65
N VAL A 104 -10.39 -5.90 4.57
CA VAL A 104 -11.33 -6.29 5.61
C VAL A 104 -10.59 -6.75 6.87
N LEU A 105 -9.55 -7.57 6.74
CA LEU A 105 -8.70 -7.96 7.88
C LEU A 105 -8.05 -6.77 8.58
N TYR A 106 -7.55 -5.80 7.81
CA TYR A 106 -7.01 -4.57 8.36
C TYR A 106 -8.08 -3.77 9.11
N ARG A 107 -9.29 -3.62 8.53
CA ARG A 107 -10.38 -2.90 9.20
C ARG A 107 -10.84 -3.60 10.48
N VAL A 108 -10.92 -4.94 10.47
CA VAL A 108 -11.21 -5.75 11.65
C VAL A 108 -10.19 -5.47 12.76
N ARG A 109 -8.89 -5.47 12.45
CA ARG A 109 -7.84 -5.13 13.44
C ARG A 109 -8.03 -3.73 14.02
N VAL A 110 -8.34 -2.74 13.17
CA VAL A 110 -8.59 -1.36 13.61
C VAL A 110 -9.79 -1.30 14.56
N LEU A 111 -10.90 -1.96 14.22
CA LEU A 111 -12.10 -1.97 15.06
C LEU A 111 -11.91 -2.76 16.37
N GLN A 112 -11.10 -3.82 16.35
CA GLN A 112 -10.70 -4.54 17.56
C GLN A 112 -9.81 -3.69 18.47
N ALA A 113 -8.85 -2.96 17.91
CA ALA A 113 -8.00 -2.04 18.68
C ALA A 113 -8.80 -0.90 19.32
N LYS A 114 -9.90 -0.48 18.68
CA LYS A 114 -10.86 0.50 19.23
C LYS A 114 -11.83 -0.09 20.26
N GLY A 115 -11.82 -1.40 20.49
CA GLY A 115 -12.77 -2.09 21.38
C GLY A 115 -14.19 -2.20 20.83
N VAL A 116 -14.43 -1.82 19.57
CA VAL A 116 -15.75 -1.87 18.92
C VAL A 116 -16.12 -3.31 18.51
N LEU A 117 -15.11 -4.10 18.16
CA LEU A 117 -15.30 -5.46 17.65
C LEU A 117 -14.58 -6.49 18.54
N GLY A 118 -15.27 -7.57 18.89
CA GLY A 118 -14.71 -8.67 19.68
C GLY A 118 -13.71 -9.55 18.91
N LYS A 119 -12.93 -10.37 19.64
CA LYS A 119 -12.08 -11.40 19.03
C LYS A 119 -12.97 -12.57 18.58
N LYS A 120 -12.88 -12.95 17.31
CA LYS A 120 -13.51 -14.18 16.80
C LYS A 120 -12.72 -15.38 17.32
N ARG A 121 -13.34 -16.21 18.16
CA ARG A 121 -12.76 -17.51 18.54
C ARG A 121 -12.82 -18.43 17.31
N ASN A 122 -11.77 -19.20 17.06
CA ASN A 122 -11.75 -20.19 15.98
C ASN A 122 -12.83 -21.24 16.24
N ALA A 123 -14.03 -21.02 15.73
CA ALA A 123 -15.01 -22.10 15.58
C ALA A 123 -14.48 -23.00 14.46
N GLY A 124 -14.06 -24.22 14.82
CA GLY A 124 -13.54 -25.19 13.87
C GLY A 124 -14.44 -25.28 12.63
N LYS A 125 -13.81 -25.25 11.45
CA LYS A 125 -14.49 -25.48 10.17
C LYS A 125 -15.32 -26.75 10.25
N LYS A 126 -16.65 -26.64 10.40
CA LYS A 126 -17.54 -27.73 10.01
C LYS A 126 -17.52 -27.79 8.49
N LYS A 127 -16.76 -28.74 7.93
CA LYS A 127 -16.90 -29.15 6.53
C LYS A 127 -18.33 -29.66 6.37
N GLY A 128 -19.20 -28.85 5.75
CA GLY A 128 -20.53 -29.28 5.36
C GLY A 128 -20.43 -30.34 4.27
N GLU A 129 -20.83 -31.57 4.63
CA GLU A 129 -21.74 -32.44 3.89
C GLU A 129 -21.89 -32.16 2.38
N LYS A 130 -21.37 -33.07 1.55
CA LYS A 130 -21.84 -33.22 0.18
C LYS A 130 -23.22 -33.86 0.23
N ALA A 131 -24.21 -33.19 -0.36
CA ALA A 131 -25.53 -33.76 -0.60
C ALA A 131 -25.41 -35.03 -1.46
N VAL A 132 -26.13 -36.07 -1.04
CA VAL A 132 -26.37 -37.35 -1.72
C VAL A 132 -27.13 -37.14 -3.03
#